data_AF-A0A1B9MRT1-F1
#
_entry.id   AF-A0A1B9MRT1-F1
#
_cell.length_a   1.000
_cell.length_b   1.000
_cell.length_c   1.000
_cell.angle_alpha   90.00
_cell.angle_beta   90.00
_cell.angle_gamma   90.00
#
_symmetry.space_group_name_H-M   'P 1'
#
loop_
_entity.id
_entity.type
_entity.pdbx_description
1 polymer ?
#
loop_
_entity_poly.entity_id
_entity_poly.type
_entity_poly.pdbx_seq_one_letter_code
_entity_poly.pdbx_strand_id
1 'polypeptide(L)'
;MIVNNKQTWGSPYHFTQNGKTDCALIGYNDIDSSIVDYNRGDKGWNKPGTEYRDHLCGGGYDHNVFDPINGFYASANPKFPTTGFPGAQFQLIMTGAQTDWDYSINATPVNSVTVDKYGMVVLNSKPTGSVTISAKFKPDPNIVKTYTFNPTKTWVIPQGDVLHTYEQAKIACGGEKNIPTRAEMSNSPNASETWLEDPLQWDLFTRAINQGLLSEWGMANDINYPNSTWSHHYYWFFSSDEFPLTEQYPEYFNKYAIDAWIGQIQVWGKEQLLHAVCKA
;
A
#
# COMPACT_ATOMS: atom_id res chain seq x y z
N MET A 1 7.30 -12.92 -4.33
CA MET A 1 5.88 -12.70 -4.65
C MET A 1 5.72 -11.32 -5.27
N ILE A 2 5.32 -11.25 -6.55
CA ILE A 2 5.23 -9.99 -7.29
C ILE A 2 3.82 -9.42 -7.15
N VAL A 3 3.73 -8.11 -6.91
CA VAL A 3 2.47 -7.35 -6.83
C VAL A 3 2.29 -6.49 -8.09
N ASN A 4 3.27 -5.63 -8.39
CA ASN A 4 3.45 -4.94 -9.68
C ASN A 4 4.94 -4.58 -9.86
N ASN A 5 5.55 -4.98 -10.99
CA ASN A 5 6.99 -4.77 -11.25
C ASN A 5 7.32 -3.41 -11.89
N LYS A 6 6.33 -2.59 -12.27
CA LYS A 6 6.54 -1.23 -12.81
C LYS A 6 6.50 -0.14 -11.74
N GLN A 7 5.80 -0.41 -10.64
CA GLN A 7 5.55 0.54 -9.55
C GLN A 7 5.87 -0.13 -8.21
N THR A 8 7.12 -0.56 -8.09
CA THR A 8 7.55 -1.48 -7.05
C THR A 8 7.98 -0.72 -5.79
N TRP A 9 8.85 0.28 -5.93
CA TRP A 9 9.22 1.20 -4.84
C TRP A 9 9.25 2.66 -5.31
N GLY A 10 8.82 3.55 -4.42
CA GLY A 10 8.87 4.99 -4.64
C GLY A 10 10.32 5.48 -4.65
N SER A 11 10.64 6.32 -5.62
CA SER A 11 11.99 6.82 -5.89
C SER A 11 12.04 8.33 -5.67
N PRO A 12 12.28 8.78 -4.44
CA PRO A 12 12.34 10.19 -4.13
C PRO A 12 13.69 10.81 -4.49
N TYR A 13 13.72 12.14 -4.55
CA TYR A 13 14.91 12.98 -4.42
C TYR A 13 14.56 14.22 -3.60
N HIS A 14 15.53 14.80 -2.90
CA HIS A 14 15.38 16.09 -2.24
C HIS A 14 16.11 17.19 -3.03
N PHE A 15 15.60 18.41 -2.93
CA PHE A 15 16.21 19.60 -3.51
C PHE A 15 16.08 20.77 -2.55
N THR A 16 16.98 21.75 -2.66
CA THR A 16 16.93 22.96 -1.84
C THR A 16 16.51 24.15 -2.71
N GLN A 17 15.44 24.82 -2.32
CA GLN A 17 14.96 26.05 -2.94
C GLN A 17 14.74 27.13 -1.88
N ASN A 18 15.31 28.32 -2.10
CA ASN A 18 15.19 29.45 -1.17
C ASN A 18 15.60 29.13 0.29
N GLY A 19 16.54 28.20 0.48
CA GLY A 19 17.00 27.77 1.81
C GLY A 19 16.10 26.74 2.50
N LYS A 20 15.01 26.31 1.87
CA LYS A 20 14.17 25.20 2.31
C LYS A 20 14.49 23.95 1.51
N THR A 21 14.59 22.81 2.18
CA THR A 21 14.72 21.51 1.52
C THR A 21 13.33 20.90 1.36
N ASP A 22 13.00 20.56 0.12
CA ASP A 22 11.76 19.89 -0.25
C ASP A 22 12.07 18.55 -0.91
N CYS A 23 11.06 17.70 -0.99
CA CYS A 23 11.16 16.39 -1.62
C CYS A 23 10.21 16.26 -2.81
N ALA A 24 10.63 15.51 -3.83
CA ALA A 24 9.83 15.17 -5.00
C ALA A 24 10.22 13.80 -5.56
N LEU A 25 9.41 13.27 -6.47
CA LEU A 25 9.67 12.00 -7.15
C LEU A 25 10.62 12.19 -8.34
N ILE A 26 11.58 11.27 -8.52
CA ILE A 26 12.49 11.33 -9.68
C ILE A 26 11.70 11.35 -10.99
N GLY A 27 12.02 12.33 -11.83
CA GLY A 27 11.32 12.59 -13.10
C GLY A 27 10.30 13.74 -13.03
N TYR A 28 10.14 14.35 -11.86
CA TYR A 28 9.47 15.63 -11.65
C TYR A 28 10.48 16.65 -11.12
N ASN A 29 10.17 17.94 -11.26
CA ASN A 29 10.99 19.03 -10.72
C ASN A 29 10.45 19.58 -9.38
N ASP A 30 9.19 19.26 -9.05
CA ASP A 30 8.47 19.74 -7.90
C ASP A 30 7.33 18.76 -7.53
N ILE A 31 6.79 18.93 -6.32
CA ILE A 31 5.74 18.09 -5.76
C ILE A 31 4.41 18.23 -6.53
N ASP A 32 4.01 19.45 -6.86
CA ASP A 32 2.71 19.72 -7.50
C ASP A 32 2.62 19.00 -8.84
N SER A 33 3.69 19.06 -9.63
CA SER A 33 3.84 18.34 -10.89
C SER A 33 3.70 16.83 -10.72
N SER A 34 4.22 16.28 -9.61
CA SER A 34 4.07 14.85 -9.31
C SER A 34 2.63 14.48 -8.92
N ILE A 35 1.90 15.39 -8.26
CA ILE A 35 0.51 15.20 -7.82
C ILE A 35 -0.50 15.38 -8.95
N VAL A 36 -0.22 16.18 -9.99
CA VAL A 36 -1.18 16.48 -11.08
C VAL A 36 -0.90 15.79 -12.41
N ASP A 37 0.18 15.02 -12.54
CA ASP A 37 0.46 14.26 -13.77
C ASP A 37 -0.58 13.14 -13.94
N TYR A 38 -1.33 13.13 -15.05
CA TYR A 38 -2.29 12.06 -15.37
C TYR A 38 -1.62 10.87 -16.09
N ASN A 39 -0.37 11.01 -16.53
CA ASN A 39 0.43 9.99 -17.23
C ASN A 39 1.54 9.40 -16.32
N ARG A 40 1.23 9.14 -15.04
CA ARG A 40 2.20 8.77 -13.98
C ARG A 40 2.97 7.47 -14.19
N GLY A 41 2.63 6.67 -15.22
CA GLY A 41 2.93 5.25 -15.31
C GLY A 41 4.36 4.82 -14.97
N ASP A 42 5.37 5.62 -15.32
CA ASP A 42 6.79 5.25 -15.20
C ASP A 42 7.67 6.25 -14.42
N LYS A 43 7.10 7.36 -13.91
CA LYS A 43 7.84 8.40 -13.19
C LYS A 43 7.73 8.20 -11.69
N GLY A 44 8.82 8.47 -10.98
CA GLY A 44 8.86 8.32 -9.52
C GLY A 44 8.92 6.89 -8.99
N TRP A 45 9.04 5.90 -9.87
CA TRP A 45 9.14 4.49 -9.49
C TRP A 45 10.42 3.86 -10.01
N ASN A 46 10.91 2.89 -9.26
CA ASN A 46 11.91 1.92 -9.67
C ASN A 46 13.21 2.52 -10.24
N LYS A 47 13.67 3.66 -9.71
CA LYS A 47 14.90 4.30 -10.17
C LYS A 47 16.12 3.69 -9.47
N PRO A 48 17.12 3.23 -10.23
CA PRO A 48 18.37 2.77 -9.64
C PRO A 48 19.02 3.85 -8.78
N GLY A 49 19.54 3.47 -7.62
CA GLY A 49 20.14 4.37 -6.64
C GLY A 49 19.17 4.88 -5.56
N THR A 50 17.88 4.53 -5.63
CA THR A 50 16.89 4.88 -4.60
C THR A 50 16.26 3.65 -3.93
N GLU A 51 16.96 2.52 -3.97
CA GLU A 51 16.53 1.26 -3.36
C GLU A 51 16.52 1.36 -1.83
N TYR A 52 17.48 2.11 -1.29
CA TYR A 52 17.55 2.43 0.13
C TYR A 52 16.64 3.61 0.45
N ARG A 53 16.10 3.56 1.67
CA ARG A 53 15.27 4.61 2.21
C ARG A 53 16.05 5.92 2.33
N ASP A 54 15.47 7.01 1.82
CA ASP A 54 15.98 8.35 2.02
C ASP A 54 15.56 8.87 3.41
N HIS A 55 16.50 9.43 4.16
CA HIS A 55 16.29 9.93 5.52
C HIS A 55 15.35 11.15 5.62
N LEU A 56 15.20 11.93 4.55
CA LEU A 56 14.34 13.12 4.47
C LEU A 56 13.03 12.84 3.75
N CYS A 57 13.02 11.84 2.88
CA CYS A 57 11.97 11.71 1.88
C CYS A 57 11.30 10.33 1.88
N GLY A 58 11.85 9.35 2.60
CA GLY A 58 11.35 7.98 2.66
C GLY A 58 11.64 7.16 1.41
N GLY A 59 10.67 6.35 1.01
CA GLY A 59 10.76 5.50 -0.18
C GLY A 59 11.61 4.24 0.03
N GLY A 60 12.05 3.63 -1.07
CA GLY A 60 12.86 2.41 -1.04
C GLY A 60 12.12 1.16 -0.56
N TYR A 61 12.87 0.13 -0.19
CA TYR A 61 12.33 -1.14 0.31
C TYR A 61 13.25 -1.83 1.34
N ASP A 62 12.65 -2.68 2.19
CA ASP A 62 13.39 -3.53 3.13
C ASP A 62 14.02 -4.72 2.40
N HIS A 63 15.34 -4.64 2.21
CA HIS A 63 16.15 -5.62 1.50
C HIS A 63 16.19 -7.01 2.17
N ASN A 64 15.80 -7.10 3.45
CA ASN A 64 15.76 -8.39 4.15
C ASN A 64 14.54 -9.23 3.77
N VAL A 65 13.50 -8.59 3.24
CA VAL A 65 12.21 -9.24 2.95
C VAL A 65 11.75 -9.07 1.51
N PHE A 66 12.38 -8.17 0.74
CA PHE A 66 11.92 -7.76 -0.58
C PHE A 66 13.05 -7.72 -1.61
N ASP A 67 12.75 -8.19 -2.82
CA ASP A 67 13.58 -8.07 -4.01
C ASP A 67 12.78 -7.35 -5.11
N PRO A 68 13.34 -6.34 -5.80
CA PRO A 68 12.59 -5.56 -6.79
C PRO A 68 12.13 -6.35 -8.02
N ILE A 69 12.77 -7.49 -8.32
CA ILE A 69 12.43 -8.33 -9.48
C ILE A 69 11.33 -9.34 -9.11
N ASN A 70 11.46 -9.99 -7.96
CA ASN A 70 10.64 -11.11 -7.53
C ASN A 70 9.64 -10.76 -6.43
N GLY A 71 9.71 -9.55 -5.86
CA GLY A 71 8.92 -9.03 -4.74
C GLY A 71 9.27 -9.68 -3.40
N PHE A 72 8.28 -9.84 -2.50
CA PHE A 72 8.55 -10.36 -1.15
C PHE A 72 9.08 -11.81 -1.16
N TYR A 73 10.08 -12.09 -0.34
CA TYR A 73 10.62 -13.42 -0.18
C TYR A 73 9.61 -14.35 0.51
N ALA A 74 9.42 -15.55 -0.04
CA ALA A 74 8.59 -16.56 0.59
C ALA A 74 9.15 -17.00 1.96
N SER A 75 10.44 -16.82 2.21
CA SER A 75 11.12 -17.10 3.49
C SER A 75 10.95 -16.00 4.53
N ALA A 76 10.51 -14.79 4.17
CA ALA A 76 10.40 -13.66 5.09
C ALA A 76 9.52 -13.98 6.31
N ASN A 77 9.85 -13.35 7.45
CA ASN A 77 9.05 -13.42 8.67
C ASN A 77 8.93 -12.01 9.29
N PRO A 78 7.71 -11.49 9.51
CA PRO A 78 6.40 -12.09 9.22
C PRO A 78 6.18 -12.41 7.72
N LYS A 79 5.23 -13.28 7.43
CA LYS A 79 4.89 -13.71 6.06
C LYS A 79 4.00 -12.66 5.37
N PHE A 80 4.32 -12.32 4.13
CA PHE A 80 3.48 -11.48 3.29
C PHE A 80 2.26 -12.26 2.75
N PRO A 81 1.08 -11.66 2.63
CA PRO A 81 0.68 -10.41 3.26
C PRO A 81 0.20 -10.61 4.71
N THR A 82 0.33 -9.55 5.52
CA THR A 82 -0.35 -9.43 6.83
C THR A 82 -1.61 -8.55 6.76
N THR A 83 -1.74 -7.79 5.67
CA THR A 83 -2.85 -6.90 5.37
C THR A 83 -3.60 -7.35 4.11
N GLY A 84 -4.77 -6.77 3.83
CA GLY A 84 -5.48 -7.09 2.60
C GLY A 84 -6.67 -6.19 2.29
N PHE A 85 -7.20 -6.37 1.09
CA PHE A 85 -8.43 -5.76 0.61
C PHE A 85 -9.00 -6.62 -0.52
N PRO A 86 -10.32 -6.53 -0.82
CA PRO A 86 -10.91 -7.24 -1.95
C PRO A 86 -10.22 -6.89 -3.28
N GLY A 87 -9.81 -7.90 -4.03
CA GLY A 87 -9.11 -7.75 -5.31
C GLY A 87 -7.59 -7.61 -5.20
N ALA A 88 -7.03 -7.55 -3.99
CA ALA A 88 -5.58 -7.61 -3.80
C ALA A 88 -5.03 -8.93 -4.35
N GLN A 89 -3.93 -8.87 -5.10
CA GLN A 89 -3.38 -10.03 -5.78
C GLN A 89 -1.85 -10.06 -5.79
N PHE A 90 -1.29 -11.26 -5.79
CA PHE A 90 0.14 -11.50 -5.91
C PHE A 90 0.42 -12.86 -6.55
N GLN A 91 1.58 -12.99 -7.21
CA GLN A 91 1.98 -14.27 -7.79
C GLN A 91 3.04 -15.00 -6.93
N LEU A 92 2.81 -16.29 -6.70
CA LEU A 92 3.85 -17.19 -6.18
C LEU A 92 4.89 -17.45 -7.27
N ILE A 93 6.17 -17.27 -6.97
CA ILE A 93 7.26 -17.54 -7.91
C ILE A 93 7.89 -18.89 -7.56
N MET A 94 7.68 -19.88 -8.42
CA MET A 94 8.19 -21.23 -8.25
C MET A 94 9.48 -21.44 -9.06
N THR A 95 10.33 -22.35 -8.60
CA THR A 95 11.43 -22.85 -9.43
C THR A 95 10.85 -23.66 -10.60
N GLY A 96 11.36 -23.44 -11.81
CA GLY A 96 10.86 -24.08 -13.03
C GLY A 96 9.64 -23.36 -13.61
N ALA A 97 8.87 -24.04 -14.47
CA ALA A 97 7.68 -23.44 -15.05
C ALA A 97 6.53 -23.46 -14.04
N GLN A 98 5.76 -22.36 -13.97
CA GLN A 98 4.56 -22.28 -13.12
C GLN A 98 3.55 -23.40 -13.43
N THR A 99 3.53 -23.87 -14.67
CA THR A 99 2.67 -24.95 -15.15
C THR A 99 3.07 -26.34 -14.68
N ASP A 100 4.26 -26.51 -14.11
CA ASP A 100 4.74 -27.80 -13.59
C ASP A 100 4.17 -28.11 -12.20
N TRP A 101 3.35 -27.22 -11.65
CA TRP A 101 2.80 -27.30 -10.31
C TRP A 101 1.27 -27.39 -10.33
N ASP A 102 0.73 -28.19 -9.42
CA ASP A 102 -0.69 -28.20 -9.07
C ASP A 102 -0.91 -27.40 -7.79
N TYR A 103 -1.69 -26.33 -7.89
CA TYR A 103 -1.99 -25.44 -6.78
C TYR A 103 -3.31 -25.82 -6.09
N SER A 104 -3.31 -25.78 -4.77
CA SER A 104 -4.51 -25.88 -3.95
C SER A 104 -4.45 -24.90 -2.79
N ILE A 105 -5.61 -24.53 -2.25
CA ILE A 105 -5.71 -23.54 -1.19
C ILE A 105 -6.65 -24.00 -0.09
N ASN A 106 -6.26 -23.71 1.15
CA ASN A 106 -7.09 -23.83 2.33
C ASN A 106 -7.24 -22.44 2.96
N ALA A 107 -8.47 -21.91 2.89
CA ALA A 107 -8.85 -20.61 3.41
C ALA A 107 -10.25 -20.68 4.00
N THR A 108 -10.50 -19.90 5.04
CA THR A 108 -11.82 -19.74 5.66
C THR A 108 -12.18 -18.27 5.66
N PRO A 109 -13.37 -17.86 5.15
CA PRO A 109 -14.36 -18.68 4.46
C PRO A 109 -13.82 -19.32 3.18
N VAL A 110 -14.46 -20.41 2.72
CA VAL A 110 -14.14 -21.00 1.41
C VAL A 110 -14.31 -19.92 0.33
N ASN A 111 -13.40 -19.87 -0.63
CA ASN A 111 -13.31 -18.87 -1.70
C ASN A 111 -12.95 -17.43 -1.26
N SER A 112 -12.69 -17.17 0.02
CA SER A 112 -12.14 -15.87 0.47
C SER A 112 -10.80 -15.55 -0.18
N VAL A 113 -10.03 -16.58 -0.51
CA VAL A 113 -8.83 -16.51 -1.32
C VAL A 113 -8.90 -17.58 -2.41
N THR A 114 -8.38 -17.24 -3.59
CA THR A 114 -8.25 -18.16 -4.72
C THR A 114 -6.82 -18.19 -5.22
N VAL A 115 -6.41 -19.32 -5.81
CA VAL A 115 -5.13 -19.47 -6.51
C VAL A 115 -5.41 -20.10 -7.87
N ASP A 116 -4.83 -19.55 -8.93
CA ASP A 116 -4.98 -20.08 -10.29
C ASP A 116 -3.88 -21.09 -10.67
N LYS A 117 -3.95 -21.61 -11.90
CA LYS A 117 -2.97 -22.58 -12.44
C LYS A 117 -1.56 -22.01 -12.67
N TYR A 118 -1.37 -20.70 -12.54
CA TYR A 118 -0.10 -20.00 -12.70
C TYR A 118 0.43 -19.46 -11.36
N GLY A 119 -0.20 -19.84 -10.24
CA GLY A 119 0.18 -19.38 -8.91
C GLY A 119 -0.24 -17.93 -8.62
N MET A 120 -1.17 -17.35 -9.38
CA MET A 120 -1.76 -16.05 -9.07
C MET A 120 -2.76 -16.21 -7.94
N VAL A 121 -2.52 -15.51 -6.84
CA VAL A 121 -3.34 -15.51 -5.64
C VAL A 121 -4.16 -14.24 -5.60
N VAL A 122 -5.47 -14.36 -5.38
CA VAL A 122 -6.39 -13.22 -5.27
C VAL A 122 -7.14 -13.30 -3.95
N LEU A 123 -7.13 -12.21 -3.18
CA LEU A 123 -7.92 -12.03 -1.97
C LEU A 123 -9.30 -11.49 -2.35
N ASN A 124 -10.34 -12.34 -2.33
CA ASN A 124 -11.70 -11.96 -2.74
C ASN A 124 -12.48 -11.31 -1.60
N SER A 125 -12.29 -11.81 -0.37
CA SER A 125 -12.93 -11.29 0.85
C SER A 125 -12.06 -11.61 2.06
N LYS A 126 -12.35 -10.96 3.20
CA LYS A 126 -11.54 -11.08 4.41
C LYS A 126 -11.55 -12.53 4.93
N PRO A 127 -10.40 -13.21 5.01
CA PRO A 127 -10.30 -14.50 5.69
C PRO A 127 -10.47 -14.35 7.21
N THR A 128 -10.87 -15.41 7.91
CA THR A 128 -10.97 -15.43 9.38
C THR A 128 -9.65 -15.79 10.08
N GLY A 129 -8.58 -16.03 9.33
CA GLY A 129 -7.27 -16.37 9.88
C GLY A 129 -6.27 -16.77 8.80
N SER A 130 -5.36 -17.67 9.15
CA SER A 130 -4.30 -18.11 8.24
C SER A 130 -4.85 -18.80 6.99
N VAL A 131 -4.27 -18.45 5.85
CA VAL A 131 -4.50 -19.04 4.54
C VAL A 131 -3.28 -19.86 4.18
N THR A 132 -3.47 -21.10 3.72
CA THR A 132 -2.37 -21.97 3.29
C THR A 132 -2.55 -22.38 1.84
N ILE A 133 -1.56 -22.10 1.02
CA ILE A 133 -1.46 -22.56 -0.36
C ILE A 133 -0.49 -23.72 -0.41
N SER A 134 -0.84 -24.77 -1.12
CA SER A 134 0.04 -25.90 -1.42
C SER A 134 0.30 -25.97 -2.92
N ALA A 135 1.56 -26.11 -3.31
CA ALA A 135 1.99 -26.34 -4.68
C ALA A 135 2.66 -27.72 -4.75
N LYS A 136 2.05 -28.65 -5.49
CA LYS A 136 2.54 -30.01 -5.68
C LYS A 136 3.19 -30.13 -7.05
N PHE A 137 4.45 -30.58 -7.09
CA PHE A 137 5.17 -30.72 -8.35
C PHE A 137 4.59 -31.89 -9.15
N LYS A 138 4.18 -31.65 -10.39
CA LYS A 138 3.53 -32.67 -11.24
C LYS A 138 4.47 -33.83 -11.59
N PRO A 139 5.75 -33.60 -11.97
CA PRO A 139 6.67 -34.69 -12.30
C PRO A 139 7.05 -35.57 -11.10
N ASP A 140 7.09 -35.00 -9.88
CA ASP A 140 7.31 -35.76 -8.65
C ASP A 140 6.31 -35.31 -7.56
N PRO A 141 5.19 -36.03 -7.43
CA PRO A 141 4.14 -35.79 -6.43
C PRO A 141 4.60 -35.71 -4.97
N ASN A 142 5.80 -36.19 -4.62
CA ASN A 142 6.33 -36.11 -3.27
C ASN A 142 6.89 -34.73 -2.94
N ILE A 143 7.19 -33.92 -3.96
CA ILE A 143 7.66 -32.54 -3.78
C ILE A 143 6.43 -31.64 -3.60
N VAL A 144 6.16 -31.30 -2.35
CA VAL A 144 5.10 -30.36 -1.96
C VAL A 144 5.74 -29.13 -1.30
N LYS A 145 5.37 -27.94 -1.78
CA LYS A 145 5.74 -26.66 -1.18
C LYS A 145 4.49 -26.03 -0.58
N THR A 146 4.58 -25.51 0.64
CA THR A 146 3.49 -24.83 1.31
C THR A 146 3.85 -23.38 1.60
N TYR A 147 2.85 -22.51 1.49
CA TYR A 147 2.95 -21.11 1.84
C TYR A 147 1.76 -20.70 2.71
N THR A 148 2.04 -20.30 3.95
CA THR A 148 1.02 -19.90 4.92
C THR A 148 1.20 -18.43 5.30
N PHE A 149 0.14 -17.65 5.19
CA PHE A 149 0.10 -16.22 5.52
C PHE A 149 -1.22 -15.87 6.22
N ASN A 150 -1.33 -14.67 6.80
CA ASN A 150 -2.53 -14.25 7.54
C ASN A 150 -2.84 -12.76 7.28
N PRO A 151 -3.74 -12.44 6.32
CA PRO A 151 -4.00 -11.06 5.88
C PRO A 151 -5.03 -10.33 6.77
N THR A 152 -5.15 -10.69 8.05
CA THR A 152 -6.23 -10.21 8.93
C THR A 152 -5.84 -9.06 9.85
N LYS A 153 -4.55 -8.67 9.90
CA LYS A 153 -4.08 -7.58 10.78
C LYS A 153 -4.77 -6.26 10.43
N THR A 154 -4.79 -5.92 9.15
CA THR A 154 -5.51 -4.77 8.62
C THR A 154 -6.20 -5.19 7.34
N TRP A 155 -7.53 -5.14 7.34
CA TRP A 155 -8.33 -5.39 6.16
C TRP A 155 -9.19 -4.17 5.85
N VAL A 156 -9.10 -3.65 4.63
CA VAL A 156 -9.87 -2.47 4.22
C VAL A 156 -10.73 -2.72 2.99
N ILE A 157 -11.77 -1.90 2.85
CA ILE A 157 -12.71 -1.87 1.75
C ILE A 157 -12.82 -0.43 1.28
N PRO A 158 -12.16 -0.07 0.16
CA PRO A 158 -12.33 1.24 -0.47
C PRO A 158 -13.77 1.44 -0.93
N GLN A 159 -14.31 2.65 -0.79
CA GLN A 159 -15.69 2.98 -1.14
C GLN A 159 -15.87 3.47 -2.59
N GLY A 160 -14.89 3.26 -3.47
CA GLY A 160 -14.94 3.68 -4.87
C GLY A 160 -14.66 5.18 -5.07
N ASP A 161 -15.11 5.71 -6.21
CA ASP A 161 -14.84 7.09 -6.64
C ASP A 161 -15.67 8.16 -5.90
N VAL A 162 -16.53 7.77 -4.96
CA VAL A 162 -17.35 8.72 -4.20
C VAL A 162 -16.46 9.49 -3.23
N LEU A 163 -16.48 10.82 -3.36
CA LEU A 163 -15.85 11.73 -2.42
C LEU A 163 -16.83 12.07 -1.29
N HIS A 164 -16.32 12.07 -0.07
CA HIS A 164 -17.08 12.26 1.15
C HIS A 164 -16.51 13.44 1.95
N THR A 165 -17.37 14.12 2.71
CA THR A 165 -16.93 14.79 3.93
C THR A 165 -16.52 13.76 4.98
N TYR A 166 -15.77 14.15 6.01
CA TYR A 166 -15.38 13.21 7.07
C TYR A 166 -16.58 12.56 7.77
N GLU A 167 -17.65 13.31 8.06
CA GLU A 167 -18.87 12.75 8.67
C GLU A 167 -19.59 11.76 7.74
N GLN A 168 -19.63 12.02 6.43
CA GLN A 168 -20.16 11.06 5.47
C GLN A 168 -19.29 9.80 5.38
N ALA A 169 -17.96 9.92 5.45
CA ALA A 169 -17.05 8.79 5.50
C ALA A 169 -17.27 7.96 6.78
N LYS A 170 -17.46 8.61 7.93
CA LYS A 170 -17.83 7.93 9.18
C LYS A 170 -19.12 7.14 9.04
N ILE A 171 -20.15 7.72 8.42
CA ILE A 171 -21.42 7.03 8.16
C ILE A 171 -21.21 5.84 7.22
N ALA A 172 -20.49 6.04 6.12
CA ALA A 172 -20.19 4.99 5.14
C ALA A 172 -19.44 3.80 5.77
N CYS A 173 -18.48 4.08 6.65
CA CYS A 173 -17.72 3.05 7.36
C CYS A 173 -18.43 2.46 8.59
N GLY A 174 -19.64 2.91 8.93
CA GLY A 174 -20.36 2.43 10.12
C GLY A 174 -19.71 2.87 11.45
N GLY A 175 -19.01 4.01 11.44
CA GLY A 175 -18.38 4.65 12.59
C GLY A 175 -16.90 4.97 12.38
N GLU A 176 -16.41 5.95 13.14
CA GLU A 176 -15.02 6.44 13.07
C GLU A 176 -13.97 5.37 13.39
N LYS A 177 -14.28 4.44 14.30
CA LYS A 177 -13.41 3.30 14.62
C LYS A 177 -13.08 2.41 13.41
N ASN A 178 -13.92 2.47 12.37
CA ASN A 178 -13.75 1.72 11.13
C ASN A 178 -13.06 2.56 10.04
N ILE A 179 -12.69 3.81 10.30
CA ILE A 179 -11.77 4.56 9.43
C ILE A 179 -10.35 4.17 9.85
N PRO A 180 -9.46 3.79 8.91
CA PRO A 180 -8.13 3.33 9.25
C PRO A 180 -7.25 4.46 9.81
N THR A 181 -6.34 4.11 10.72
CA THR A 181 -5.28 5.00 11.19
C THR A 181 -4.17 5.08 10.14
N ARG A 182 -3.26 6.05 10.29
CA ARG A 182 -2.09 6.14 9.41
C ARG A 182 -1.23 4.90 9.51
N ALA A 183 -0.96 4.44 10.73
CA ALA A 183 -0.13 3.25 10.98
C ALA A 183 -0.73 1.94 10.44
N GLU A 184 -2.06 1.86 10.29
CA GLU A 184 -2.73 0.73 9.63
C GLU A 184 -2.50 0.74 8.11
N MET A 185 -2.33 1.91 7.51
CA MET A 185 -2.27 2.07 6.05
C MET A 185 -0.86 2.28 5.52
N SER A 186 0.04 2.93 6.24
CA SER A 186 1.33 3.35 5.74
C SER A 186 2.38 3.31 6.86
N ASN A 187 3.63 3.04 6.48
CA ASN A 187 4.79 3.34 7.33
C ASN A 187 5.40 4.69 6.96
N SER A 188 4.58 5.64 6.55
CA SER A 188 4.95 7.04 6.41
C SER A 188 4.10 7.91 7.36
N PRO A 189 4.65 9.03 7.89
CA PRO A 189 6.06 9.33 7.88
C PRO A 189 6.82 8.43 8.87
N ASN A 190 7.96 7.91 8.44
CA ASN A 190 8.89 7.11 9.26
C ASN A 190 10.29 7.76 9.24
N ALA A 191 10.45 8.92 8.61
CA ALA A 191 11.69 9.67 8.61
C ALA A 191 11.68 10.54 9.87
N SER A 192 12.69 10.39 10.72
CA SER A 192 12.78 11.15 11.97
C SER A 192 12.83 12.66 11.74
N GLU A 193 13.26 13.08 10.55
CA GLU A 193 13.42 14.48 10.15
C GLU A 193 12.22 15.04 9.35
N THR A 194 11.27 14.20 8.89
CA THR A 194 10.05 14.68 8.20
C THR A 194 8.98 15.21 9.14
N TRP A 195 9.24 15.15 10.45
CA TRP A 195 8.38 15.67 11.52
C TRP A 195 8.80 17.08 12.00
N LEU A 196 9.67 17.77 11.26
CA LEU A 196 10.29 19.00 11.74
C LEU A 196 9.46 20.27 11.49
N GLU A 197 8.54 20.27 10.51
CA GLU A 197 7.65 21.40 10.22
C GLU A 197 6.21 20.93 9.93
N ASP A 198 5.26 21.41 10.74
CA ASP A 198 3.83 21.26 10.46
C ASP A 198 3.34 22.39 9.53
N PRO A 199 2.39 22.13 8.60
CA PRO A 199 1.79 20.82 8.31
C PRO A 199 2.74 19.90 7.53
N LEU A 200 2.74 18.61 7.91
CA LEU A 200 3.60 17.55 7.38
C LEU A 200 3.71 17.57 5.85
N GLN A 201 4.93 17.74 5.33
CA GLN A 201 5.09 18.06 3.91
C GLN A 201 5.40 16.89 2.98
N TRP A 202 6.16 15.86 3.37
CA TRP A 202 6.38 14.72 2.47
C TRP A 202 7.13 13.55 3.11
N ASP A 203 6.62 12.32 2.95
CA ASP A 203 7.38 11.08 3.23
C ASP A 203 6.71 9.92 2.49
N LEU A 204 7.50 9.11 1.79
CA LEU A 204 7.02 7.95 1.06
C LEU A 204 7.07 6.69 1.90
N PHE A 205 6.07 5.82 1.74
CA PHE A 205 6.18 4.49 2.33
C PHE A 205 7.45 3.78 1.85
N THR A 206 8.01 2.95 2.71
CA THR A 206 9.06 1.98 2.37
C THR A 206 8.38 0.62 2.19
N ARG A 207 8.65 -0.11 1.10
CA ARG A 207 8.08 -1.45 0.94
C ARG A 207 8.58 -2.39 2.04
N ALA A 208 7.65 -2.91 2.83
CA ALA A 208 7.94 -3.73 4.00
C ALA A 208 6.73 -4.60 4.35
N ILE A 209 6.96 -5.66 5.13
CA ILE A 209 5.90 -6.53 5.65
C ILE A 209 5.48 -6.03 7.02
N ASN A 210 4.17 -6.07 7.32
CA ASN A 210 3.62 -5.78 8.65
C ASN A 210 3.76 -4.32 9.12
N GLN A 211 4.02 -3.39 8.20
CA GLN A 211 4.15 -1.95 8.48
C GLN A 211 3.12 -1.11 7.71
N GLY A 212 1.89 -1.61 7.61
CA GLY A 212 0.80 -0.92 6.93
C GLY A 212 0.50 -1.47 5.54
N LEU A 213 -0.74 -1.26 5.10
CA LEU A 213 -1.27 -1.82 3.85
C LEU A 213 -0.50 -1.38 2.61
N LEU A 214 -0.25 -0.08 2.45
CA LEU A 214 0.45 0.48 1.28
C LEU A 214 1.94 0.06 1.26
N SER A 215 2.55 -0.18 2.41
CA SER A 215 3.92 -0.72 2.50
C SER A 215 3.99 -2.15 1.96
N GLU A 216 2.94 -2.95 2.16
CA GLU A 216 2.84 -4.31 1.66
C GLU A 216 2.40 -4.36 0.19
N TRP A 217 1.44 -3.54 -0.22
CA TRP A 217 0.82 -3.65 -1.54
C TRP A 217 1.37 -2.63 -2.54
N GLY A 218 1.79 -1.46 -2.09
CA GLY A 218 2.26 -0.36 -2.94
C GLY A 218 1.13 0.59 -3.30
N MET A 219 1.26 1.25 -4.46
CA MET A 219 0.20 2.08 -5.03
C MET A 219 -1.09 1.28 -5.20
N ALA A 220 -2.14 1.66 -4.47
CA ALA A 220 -3.43 1.01 -4.49
C ALA A 220 -4.44 1.77 -5.36
N ASN A 221 -4.71 1.23 -6.55
CA ASN A 221 -5.71 1.71 -7.50
C ASN A 221 -6.28 0.53 -8.31
N ASP A 222 -7.38 0.75 -9.01
CA ASP A 222 -7.99 -0.23 -9.91
C ASP A 222 -7.11 -0.57 -11.15
N ILE A 223 -6.14 0.26 -11.51
CA ILE A 223 -5.17 -0.07 -12.57
C ILE A 223 -4.24 -1.22 -12.12
N ASN A 224 -3.75 -1.17 -10.89
CA ASN A 224 -2.87 -2.17 -10.29
C ASN A 224 -3.67 -3.35 -9.73
N TYR A 225 -4.90 -3.10 -9.29
CA TYR A 225 -5.81 -4.08 -8.71
C TYR A 225 -7.20 -3.97 -9.36
N PRO A 226 -7.36 -4.49 -10.60
CA PRO A 226 -8.58 -4.30 -11.40
C PRO A 226 -9.84 -4.94 -10.82
N ASN A 227 -9.70 -5.82 -9.85
CA ASN A 227 -10.81 -6.43 -9.12
C ASN A 227 -11.12 -5.72 -7.78
N SER A 228 -10.48 -4.59 -7.51
CA SER A 228 -10.71 -3.78 -6.31
C SER A 228 -11.57 -2.56 -6.62
N THR A 229 -11.97 -1.85 -5.57
CA THR A 229 -12.74 -0.60 -5.65
C THR A 229 -11.88 0.63 -5.35
N TRP A 230 -10.55 0.52 -5.45
CA TRP A 230 -9.67 1.67 -5.30
C TRP A 230 -9.79 2.62 -6.49
N SER A 231 -9.92 3.93 -6.24
CA SER A 231 -9.94 4.94 -7.30
C SER A 231 -8.57 5.07 -7.98
N HIS A 232 -8.56 5.34 -9.29
CA HIS A 232 -7.38 5.86 -10.00
C HIS A 232 -7.44 7.35 -10.36
N HIS A 233 -8.54 8.03 -10.05
CA HIS A 233 -8.73 9.44 -10.39
C HIS A 233 -8.27 10.39 -9.28
N TYR A 234 -8.44 9.99 -8.02
CA TYR A 234 -8.00 10.73 -6.85
C TYR A 234 -7.63 9.75 -5.74
N TYR A 235 -6.43 9.90 -5.17
CA TYR A 235 -5.84 8.85 -4.32
C TYR A 235 -6.00 9.11 -2.82
N TRP A 236 -6.46 10.30 -2.44
CA TRP A 236 -6.52 10.71 -1.04
C TRP A 236 -7.78 10.20 -0.34
N PHE A 237 -7.59 9.64 0.85
CA PHE A 237 -8.65 9.18 1.73
C PHE A 237 -8.39 9.57 3.18
N PHE A 238 -9.44 9.59 3.99
CA PHE A 238 -9.34 10.00 5.39
C PHE A 238 -8.61 8.98 6.28
N SER A 239 -7.90 9.50 7.28
CA SER A 239 -7.49 8.76 8.46
C SER A 239 -8.35 9.12 9.67
N SER A 240 -8.45 8.21 10.65
CA SER A 240 -9.04 8.51 11.96
C SER A 240 -8.09 9.26 12.91
N ASP A 241 -6.79 9.30 12.61
CA ASP A 241 -5.78 9.98 13.42
C ASP A 241 -6.01 11.49 13.48
N GLU A 242 -5.89 12.08 14.67
CA GLU A 242 -6.09 13.50 14.91
C GLU A 242 -4.85 14.34 14.59
N PHE A 243 -5.08 15.49 13.97
CA PHE A 243 -4.07 16.52 13.80
C PHE A 243 -4.08 17.47 15.03
N PRO A 244 -3.03 17.45 15.87
CA PRO A 244 -3.07 18.11 17.18
C PRO A 244 -2.93 19.63 17.12
N LEU A 245 -2.48 20.20 16.00
CA LEU A 245 -2.19 21.65 15.88
C LEU A 245 -3.32 22.44 15.21
N THR A 246 -4.55 21.95 15.27
CA THR A 246 -5.71 22.62 14.65
C THR A 246 -5.91 24.06 15.14
N GLU A 247 -5.48 24.39 16.36
CA GLU A 247 -5.55 25.77 16.88
C GLU A 247 -4.54 26.72 16.22
N GLN A 248 -3.36 26.21 15.85
CA GLN A 248 -2.31 26.99 15.18
C GLN A 248 -2.59 27.14 13.68
N TYR A 249 -3.34 26.18 13.11
CA TYR A 249 -3.72 26.15 11.70
C TYR A 249 -5.24 26.00 11.53
N PRO A 250 -6.02 27.05 11.81
CA PRO A 250 -7.48 27.00 11.85
C PRO A 250 -8.14 26.73 10.48
N GLU A 251 -7.42 26.84 9.37
CA GLU A 251 -7.85 26.49 8.02
C GLU A 251 -7.90 24.98 7.78
N TYR A 252 -7.08 24.22 8.51
CA TYR A 252 -6.98 22.78 8.36
C TYR A 252 -8.04 22.03 9.15
N PHE A 253 -8.36 20.84 8.66
CA PHE A 253 -9.20 19.87 9.33
C PHE A 253 -8.42 19.18 10.45
N ASN A 254 -9.12 18.69 11.47
CA ASN A 254 -8.50 18.06 12.63
C ASN A 254 -8.12 16.59 12.42
N LYS A 255 -8.11 16.11 11.17
CA LYS A 255 -7.76 14.73 10.81
C LYS A 255 -6.73 14.70 9.71
N TYR A 256 -5.88 13.68 9.76
CA TYR A 256 -4.97 13.39 8.66
C TYR A 256 -5.70 12.75 7.47
N ALA A 257 -5.08 12.89 6.30
CA ALA A 257 -5.39 12.16 5.10
C ALA A 257 -4.18 11.32 4.66
N ILE A 258 -4.46 10.29 3.88
CA ILE A 258 -3.48 9.34 3.38
C ILE A 258 -3.65 9.22 1.86
N ASP A 259 -2.54 9.23 1.15
CA ASP A 259 -2.49 9.04 -0.29
C ASP A 259 -2.28 7.55 -0.64
N ALA A 260 -3.18 6.96 -1.43
CA ALA A 260 -3.06 5.60 -1.92
C ALA A 260 -1.95 5.39 -2.96
N TRP A 261 -1.34 6.47 -3.48
CA TRP A 261 -0.28 6.38 -4.47
C TRP A 261 1.09 6.08 -3.85
N ILE A 262 1.57 6.95 -2.97
CA ILE A 262 2.89 6.82 -2.33
C ILE A 262 2.84 6.72 -0.80
N GLY A 263 1.63 6.62 -0.23
CA GLY A 263 1.42 6.50 1.22
C GLY A 263 1.70 7.77 2.00
N GLN A 264 1.74 8.91 1.31
CA GLN A 264 1.99 10.21 1.92
C GLN A 264 0.88 10.55 2.91
N ILE A 265 1.27 11.21 4.01
CA ILE A 265 0.36 11.75 5.02
C ILE A 265 0.31 13.27 4.87
N GLN A 266 -0.89 13.83 4.89
CA GLN A 266 -1.11 15.28 4.90
C GLN A 266 -2.30 15.66 5.78
N VAL A 267 -2.45 16.95 6.04
CA VAL A 267 -3.66 17.54 6.61
C VAL A 267 -4.29 18.43 5.55
N TRP A 268 -5.59 18.29 5.33
CA TRP A 268 -6.34 19.01 4.31
C TRP A 268 -7.25 20.07 4.93
N GLY A 269 -7.73 21.00 4.10
CA GLY A 269 -8.70 22.01 4.54
C GLY A 269 -10.04 21.41 5.01
N LYS A 270 -10.76 22.13 5.87
CA LYS A 270 -12.02 21.68 6.50
C LYS A 270 -13.12 21.27 5.52
N GLU A 271 -13.12 21.85 4.32
CA GLU A 271 -14.15 21.60 3.29
C GLU A 271 -13.73 20.54 2.27
N GLN A 272 -12.54 19.94 2.42
CA GLN A 272 -12.02 18.99 1.46
C GLN A 272 -12.86 17.71 1.47
N LEU A 273 -13.25 17.27 0.27
CA LEU A 273 -13.85 15.96 0.04
C LEU A 273 -12.77 14.96 -0.35
N LEU A 274 -12.71 13.83 0.35
CA LEU A 274 -11.76 12.74 0.11
C LEU A 274 -12.49 11.40 -0.01
N HIS A 275 -11.83 10.37 -0.52
CA HIS A 275 -12.40 9.02 -0.53
C HIS A 275 -12.57 8.47 0.89
N ALA A 276 -13.50 7.53 1.04
CA ALA A 276 -13.64 6.72 2.24
C ALA A 276 -12.99 5.34 2.02
N VAL A 277 -12.21 4.90 3.01
CA VAL A 277 -11.66 3.55 3.10
C VAL A 277 -12.08 3.00 4.45
N CYS A 278 -12.73 1.85 4.46
CA CYS A 278 -13.36 1.31 5.67
C CYS A 278 -12.70 0.01 6.10
N LYS A 279 -12.45 -0.14 7.39
CA LYS A 279 -12.00 -1.40 8.01
C LYS A 279 -13.16 -2.39 8.11
N ALA A 280 -12.86 -3.66 7.85
CA ALA A 280 -13.73 -4.80 8.11
C ALA A 280 -12.96 -5.86 8.89
#